data_AF-A0A9Q3HRQ3-F1
#
_entry.id   AF-A0A9Q3HRQ3-F1
#
_cell.length_a   1.000
_cell.length_b   1.000
_cell.length_c   1.000
_cell.angle_alpha   90.00
_cell.angle_beta   90.00
_cell.angle_gamma   90.00
#
_symmetry.space_group_name_H-M   'P 1'
#
loop_
_entity.id
_entity.type
_entity.pdbx_description
1 polymer ?
#
loop_
_entity_poly.entity_id
_entity_poly.type
_entity_poly.pdbx_seq_one_letter_code
_entity_poly.pdbx_strand_id
1 'polypeptide(L)'
;MGQLTQAVAPRDNSKAPAFKNPSMKAPDSFDGTPAYRLRGFIQSCQLIFHNDPANFFSDRKKVLYSTSFLNGRAGKWIDPYLSNISNEDLSYLLKNWQLSETQLVTLFGDPNEVRKAEHELENLRKKESDHVSLYIADFRSLMSRIGDWGERD
;
A
#
# COMPACT_ATOMS: atom_id res chain seq x y z
N MET A 1 -36.38 55.77 -30.31
CA MET A 1 -36.04 54.57 -31.08
C MET A 1 -34.53 54.38 -31.04
N GLY A 2 -34.05 53.26 -30.47
CA GLY A 2 -32.64 52.85 -30.54
C GLY A 2 -31.99 52.58 -29.18
N GLN A 3 -32.30 51.46 -28.54
CA GLN A 3 -31.45 50.87 -27.49
C GLN A 3 -30.40 49.98 -28.18
N LEU A 4 -29.12 50.19 -27.88
CA LEU A 4 -28.03 49.29 -28.25
C LEU A 4 -27.80 48.29 -27.13
N THR A 5 -28.24 47.05 -27.33
CA THR A 5 -27.92 45.89 -26.50
C THR A 5 -26.48 45.45 -26.77
N GLN A 6 -25.63 45.43 -25.73
CA GLN A 6 -24.29 44.87 -25.81
C GLN A 6 -24.36 43.35 -25.53
N ALA A 7 -23.96 42.54 -26.51
CA ALA A 7 -23.90 41.09 -26.38
C ALA A 7 -22.68 40.67 -25.54
N VAL A 8 -22.92 39.87 -24.50
CA VAL A 8 -21.86 39.21 -23.72
C VAL A 8 -21.46 37.92 -24.45
N ALA A 9 -20.22 37.85 -24.93
CA ALA A 9 -19.67 36.63 -25.52
C ALA A 9 -19.52 35.52 -24.45
N PRO A 10 -19.71 34.23 -24.83
CA PRO A 10 -19.53 33.13 -23.89
C PRO A 10 -18.06 33.02 -23.50
N ARG A 11 -17.79 32.94 -22.19
CA ARG A 11 -16.45 32.63 -21.67
C ARG A 11 -16.10 31.21 -22.10
N ASP A 12 -15.06 31.06 -22.91
CA ASP A 12 -14.44 29.76 -23.19
C ASP A 12 -13.89 29.22 -21.87
N ASN A 13 -14.60 28.25 -21.30
CA ASN A 13 -14.19 27.55 -20.10
C ASN A 13 -13.21 26.43 -20.52
N SER A 14 -12.09 26.84 -21.11
CA SER A 14 -11.01 25.93 -21.49
C SER A 14 -10.54 25.25 -20.21
N LYS A 15 -10.86 23.95 -20.09
CA LYS A 15 -10.55 23.08 -18.95
C LYS A 15 -9.15 23.38 -18.44
N ALA A 16 -9.06 23.82 -17.17
CA ALA A 16 -7.78 23.83 -16.47
C ALA A 16 -7.10 22.47 -16.69
N PRO A 17 -5.77 22.44 -16.96
CA PRO A 17 -5.09 21.18 -17.18
C PRO A 17 -5.35 20.29 -15.97
N ALA A 18 -5.94 19.11 -16.23
CA ALA A 18 -6.19 18.13 -15.18
C ALA A 18 -4.88 17.90 -14.45
N PHE A 19 -4.88 18.03 -13.13
CA PHE A 19 -3.73 17.68 -12.30
C PHE A 19 -3.37 16.23 -12.61
N LYS A 20 -2.26 16.03 -13.33
CA LYS A 20 -1.72 14.71 -13.58
C LYS A 20 -0.99 14.30 -12.32
N ASN A 21 -1.45 13.24 -11.66
CA ASN A 21 -0.77 12.72 -10.50
C ASN A 21 0.70 12.42 -10.88
N PRO A 22 1.68 12.87 -10.07
CA PRO A 22 3.07 12.60 -10.36
C PRO A 22 3.32 11.08 -10.43
N SER A 23 4.24 10.67 -11.30
CA SER A 23 4.63 9.27 -11.41
C SER A 23 5.26 8.83 -10.10
N MET A 24 4.73 7.77 -9.49
CA MET A 24 5.29 7.17 -8.28
C MET A 24 6.50 6.31 -8.62
N LYS A 25 7.46 6.22 -7.69
CA LYS A 25 8.54 5.20 -7.77
C LYS A 25 7.90 3.81 -7.72
N ALA A 26 8.32 2.92 -8.59
CA ALA A 26 7.93 1.52 -8.54
C ALA A 26 8.39 0.84 -7.22
N PRO A 27 7.69 -0.22 -6.74
CA PRO A 27 8.14 -1.04 -5.63
C PRO A 27 9.50 -1.66 -5.90
N ASP A 28 10.29 -1.83 -4.84
CA ASP A 28 11.45 -2.73 -4.91
C ASP A 28 10.93 -4.18 -4.93
N SER A 29 11.56 -5.07 -5.69
CA SER A 29 11.15 -6.48 -5.76
C SER A 29 11.31 -7.20 -4.43
N PHE A 30 10.41 -8.15 -4.14
CA PHE A 30 10.44 -8.95 -2.93
C PHE A 30 10.60 -10.44 -3.25
N ASP A 31 11.67 -11.05 -2.75
CA ASP A 31 12.04 -12.44 -3.06
C ASP A 31 11.52 -13.46 -2.04
N GLY A 32 10.80 -12.98 -1.01
CA GLY A 32 10.38 -13.77 0.15
C GLY A 32 11.28 -13.62 1.37
N THR A 33 12.38 -12.86 1.31
CA THR A 33 13.33 -12.68 2.43
C THR A 33 14.12 -11.36 2.34
N PRO A 34 14.64 -10.83 3.46
CA PRO A 34 14.23 -11.09 4.83
C PRO A 34 12.82 -10.55 5.11
N ALA A 35 12.12 -11.15 6.07
CA ALA A 35 10.73 -10.85 6.41
C ALA A 35 10.46 -9.35 6.66
N TYR A 36 11.41 -8.63 7.28
CA TYR A 36 11.25 -7.20 7.57
C TYR A 36 11.07 -6.32 6.32
N ARG A 37 11.43 -6.80 5.11
CA ARG A 37 11.23 -6.06 3.86
C ARG A 37 9.80 -6.14 3.33
N LEU A 38 9.02 -7.13 3.76
CA LEU A 38 7.67 -7.37 3.26
C LEU A 38 6.75 -6.15 3.48
N ARG A 39 6.81 -5.54 4.67
CA ARG A 39 5.99 -4.36 5.00
C ARG A 39 6.27 -3.19 4.06
N GLY A 40 7.55 -2.90 3.80
CA GLY A 40 7.94 -1.83 2.89
C GLY A 40 7.45 -2.07 1.46
N PHE A 41 7.53 -3.33 0.99
CA PHE A 41 6.98 -3.74 -0.29
C PHE A 41 5.46 -3.52 -0.38
N ILE A 42 4.69 -4.02 0.59
CA ILE A 42 3.23 -3.85 0.65
C ILE A 42 2.83 -2.37 0.68
N GLN A 43 3.48 -1.58 1.54
CA GLN A 43 3.22 -0.14 1.66
C GLN A 43 3.49 0.62 0.35
N SER A 44 4.56 0.27 -0.37
CA SER A 44 4.86 0.86 -1.67
C SER A 44 3.78 0.54 -2.72
N CYS A 45 3.23 -0.68 -2.71
CA CYS A 45 2.12 -1.06 -3.58
C CYS A 45 0.86 -0.25 -3.24
N GLN A 46 0.48 -0.20 -1.96
CA GLN A 46 -0.69 0.54 -1.49
C GLN A 46 -0.61 2.03 -1.88
N LEU A 47 0.56 2.64 -1.72
CA LEU A 47 0.79 4.04 -2.09
C LEU A 47 0.51 4.28 -3.58
N ILE A 48 0.94 3.36 -4.45
CA ILE A 48 0.68 3.44 -5.90
C ILE A 48 -0.80 3.27 -6.21
N PHE A 49 -1.47 2.32 -5.55
CA PHE A 49 -2.91 2.09 -5.75
C PHE A 49 -3.74 3.31 -5.34
N HIS A 50 -3.37 3.97 -4.24
CA HIS A 50 -4.02 5.19 -3.77
C HIS A 50 -3.71 6.41 -4.64
N ASN A 51 -2.50 6.49 -5.21
CA ASN A 51 -2.13 7.57 -6.12
C ASN A 51 -2.83 7.47 -7.49
N ASP A 52 -3.16 6.26 -7.94
CA ASP A 52 -3.80 6.04 -9.25
C ASP A 52 -5.04 5.13 -9.16
N PRO A 53 -6.11 5.60 -8.51
CA PRO A 53 -7.32 4.79 -8.31
C PRO A 53 -8.03 4.47 -9.64
N ALA A 54 -7.82 5.28 -10.69
CA ALA A 54 -8.37 5.05 -12.01
C ALA A 54 -7.71 3.86 -12.72
N ASN A 55 -6.41 3.62 -12.52
CA ASN A 55 -5.78 2.41 -13.03
C ASN A 55 -5.93 1.21 -12.10
N PHE A 56 -5.99 1.43 -10.78
CA PHE A 56 -6.10 0.38 -9.76
C PHE A 56 -7.51 0.22 -9.16
N PHE A 57 -8.55 0.41 -9.99
CA PHE A 57 -9.95 0.35 -9.56
C PHE A 57 -10.43 -1.04 -9.12
N SER A 58 -9.73 -2.11 -9.51
CA SER A 58 -10.09 -3.48 -9.14
C SER A 58 -8.96 -4.18 -8.40
N ASP A 59 -9.34 -5.03 -7.45
CA ASP A 59 -8.39 -5.82 -6.68
C ASP A 59 -7.54 -6.73 -7.56
N ARG A 60 -8.11 -7.27 -8.65
CA ARG A 60 -7.35 -8.05 -9.62
C ARG A 60 -6.16 -7.28 -10.19
N LYS A 61 -6.34 -6.00 -10.51
CA LYS A 61 -5.23 -5.18 -11.02
C LYS A 61 -4.18 -4.91 -9.94
N LYS A 62 -4.59 -4.69 -8.70
CA LYS A 62 -3.68 -4.51 -7.56
C LYS A 62 -2.81 -5.75 -7.35
N VAL A 63 -3.43 -6.94 -7.32
CA VAL A 63 -2.71 -8.20 -7.14
C VAL A 63 -1.80 -8.51 -8.32
N LEU A 64 -2.26 -8.36 -9.56
CA LEU A 64 -1.40 -8.59 -10.73
C LEU A 64 -0.20 -7.63 -10.75
N TYR A 65 -0.41 -6.38 -10.36
CA TYR A 65 0.69 -5.43 -10.22
C TYR A 65 1.68 -5.87 -9.15
N SER A 66 1.24 -6.13 -7.92
CA SER A 66 2.15 -6.51 -6.84
C SER A 66 2.91 -7.81 -7.14
N THR A 67 2.23 -8.80 -7.74
CA THR A 67 2.83 -10.10 -8.07
C THR A 67 3.91 -10.00 -9.14
N SER A 68 3.86 -8.99 -10.02
CA SER A 68 4.94 -8.72 -10.99
C SER A 68 6.26 -8.30 -10.35
N PHE A 69 6.24 -7.87 -9.08
CA PHE A 69 7.43 -7.54 -8.30
C PHE A 69 7.87 -8.65 -7.34
N LEU A 70 7.16 -9.79 -7.33
CA LEU A 70 7.58 -10.95 -6.55
C LEU A 70 8.59 -11.77 -7.34
N ASN A 71 9.67 -12.18 -6.68
CA ASN A 71 10.69 -13.06 -7.27
C ASN A 71 11.14 -14.11 -6.23
N GLY A 72 12.17 -14.88 -6.54
CA GLY A 72 12.71 -15.89 -5.61
C GLY A 72 11.64 -16.86 -5.08
N ARG A 73 11.54 -16.97 -3.75
CA ARG A 73 10.57 -17.86 -3.08
C ARG A 73 9.14 -17.32 -3.18
N ALA A 74 8.95 -16.01 -3.07
CA ALA A 74 7.63 -15.38 -3.22
C ALA A 74 7.07 -15.55 -4.64
N GLY A 75 7.93 -15.39 -5.66
CA GLY A 75 7.59 -15.65 -7.05
C GLY A 75 7.17 -17.10 -7.29
N LYS A 76 7.94 -18.07 -6.75
CA LYS A 76 7.58 -19.50 -6.84
C LYS A 76 6.25 -19.84 -6.18
N TRP A 77 5.90 -19.15 -5.09
CA TRP A 77 4.62 -19.35 -4.41
C TRP A 77 3.43 -18.87 -5.24
N ILE A 78 3.56 -17.73 -5.94
CA ILE A 78 2.45 -17.19 -6.74
C ILE A 78 2.33 -17.86 -8.13
N ASP A 79 3.40 -18.48 -8.62
CA ASP A 79 3.48 -19.08 -9.96
C ASP A 79 2.31 -20.03 -10.33
N PRO A 80 1.83 -20.94 -9.46
CA PRO A 80 0.69 -21.79 -9.78
C PRO A 80 -0.60 -21.03 -10.04
N TYR A 81 -0.80 -19.88 -9.36
CA TYR A 81 -1.96 -19.02 -9.54
C TYR A 81 -1.87 -18.23 -10.85
N LEU A 82 -0.67 -17.75 -11.21
CA LEU A 82 -0.43 -17.03 -12.47
C LEU A 82 -0.52 -17.96 -13.68
N SER A 83 0.01 -19.18 -13.57
CA SER A 83 -0.06 -20.20 -14.64
C SER A 83 -1.51 -20.61 -14.97
N ASN A 84 -2.43 -20.44 -14.01
CA ASN A 84 -3.84 -20.78 -14.14
C ASN A 84 -4.74 -19.52 -14.09
N ILE A 85 -4.25 -18.37 -14.56
CA ILE A 85 -4.95 -17.08 -14.46
C ILE A 85 -6.34 -17.04 -15.13
N SER A 86 -6.60 -17.94 -16.07
CA SER A 86 -7.90 -18.11 -16.74
C SER A 86 -8.85 -19.06 -16.00
N ASN A 87 -8.35 -19.85 -15.05
CA ASN A 87 -9.16 -20.74 -14.22
C ASN A 87 -9.68 -19.95 -13.01
N GLU A 88 -10.99 -19.77 -12.95
CA GLU A 88 -11.62 -18.91 -11.94
C GLU A 88 -11.51 -19.43 -10.51
N ASP A 89 -11.52 -20.74 -10.33
CA ASP A 89 -11.47 -21.39 -9.01
C ASP A 89 -10.04 -21.37 -8.46
N LEU A 90 -9.05 -21.61 -9.32
CA LEU A 90 -7.63 -21.61 -8.92
C LEU A 90 -7.06 -20.20 -8.77
N SER A 91 -7.70 -19.17 -9.33
CA SER A 91 -7.22 -17.77 -9.28
C SER A 91 -7.89 -16.91 -8.20
N TYR A 92 -8.58 -17.52 -7.21
CA TYR A 92 -9.28 -16.79 -6.15
C TYR A 92 -8.37 -15.78 -5.42
N LEU A 93 -7.10 -16.14 -5.20
CA LEU A 93 -6.09 -15.28 -4.58
C LEU A 93 -5.88 -14.00 -5.41
N LEU A 94 -5.84 -14.12 -6.74
CA LEU A 94 -5.62 -13.01 -7.68
C LEU A 94 -6.79 -12.03 -7.79
N LYS A 95 -7.96 -12.35 -7.23
CA LYS A 95 -9.19 -11.54 -7.35
C LYS A 95 -9.43 -10.64 -6.13
N ASN A 96 -8.73 -10.88 -5.02
CA ASN A 96 -8.95 -10.17 -3.77
C ASN A 96 -7.61 -9.69 -3.19
N TRP A 97 -7.45 -8.37 -3.09
CA TRP A 97 -6.22 -7.76 -2.60
C TRP A 97 -5.96 -8.13 -1.13
N GLN A 98 -6.98 -7.99 -0.28
CA GLN A 98 -6.86 -8.27 1.15
C GLN A 98 -6.43 -9.71 1.42
N LEU A 99 -6.99 -10.67 0.67
CA LEU A 99 -6.63 -12.08 0.79
C LEU A 99 -5.20 -12.35 0.32
N SER A 100 -4.79 -11.77 -0.80
CA SER A 100 -3.42 -11.85 -1.30
C SER A 100 -2.42 -11.27 -0.29
N GLU A 101 -2.71 -10.09 0.25
CA GLU A 101 -1.90 -9.44 1.27
C GLU A 101 -1.79 -10.31 2.53
N THR A 102 -2.91 -10.85 3.01
CA THR A 102 -2.94 -11.74 4.19
C THR A 102 -2.09 -12.99 3.98
N GLN A 103 -2.16 -13.62 2.80
CA GLN A 103 -1.34 -14.79 2.49
C GLN A 103 0.15 -14.45 2.37
N LEU A 104 0.49 -13.30 1.77
CA LEU A 104 1.87 -12.80 1.73
C LEU A 104 2.43 -12.61 3.15
N VAL A 105 1.67 -11.96 4.03
CA VAL A 105 2.06 -11.74 5.44
C VAL A 105 2.18 -13.06 6.19
N THR A 106 1.24 -13.99 5.98
CA THR A 106 1.27 -15.30 6.66
C THR A 106 2.48 -16.14 6.25
N LEU A 107 2.87 -16.11 4.97
CA LEU A 107 3.94 -16.96 4.44
C LEU A 107 5.34 -16.35 4.56
N PHE A 108 5.44 -15.01 4.47
CA PHE A 108 6.72 -14.31 4.38
C PHE A 108 6.91 -13.21 5.42
N GLY A 109 5.90 -12.94 6.25
CA GLY A 109 6.00 -12.01 7.38
C GLY A 109 6.85 -12.57 8.53
N ASP A 110 7.21 -11.69 9.46
CA ASP A 110 7.92 -12.11 10.67
C ASP A 110 6.87 -12.58 11.70
N PRO A 111 6.85 -13.87 12.08
CA PRO A 111 5.85 -14.38 13.03
C PRO A 111 5.96 -13.73 14.42
N ASN A 112 7.08 -13.08 14.72
CA ASN A 112 7.31 -12.37 15.97
C ASN A 112 7.21 -10.85 15.83
N GLU A 113 6.74 -10.30 14.70
CA GLU A 113 6.69 -8.85 14.46
C GLU A 113 5.97 -8.10 15.59
N VAL A 114 4.79 -8.60 15.99
CA VAL A 114 3.98 -8.01 17.07
C VAL A 114 4.72 -8.07 18.40
N ARG A 115 5.21 -9.25 18.81
CA ARG A 115 5.98 -9.41 20.06
C ARG A 115 7.22 -8.53 20.10
N LYS A 116 7.92 -8.41 18.98
CA LYS A 116 9.11 -7.58 18.86
C LYS A 116 8.73 -6.11 19.01
N ALA A 117 7.64 -5.67 18.38
CA ALA A 117 7.13 -4.31 18.53
C ALA A 117 6.66 -4.01 19.96
N GLU A 118 5.97 -4.94 20.63
CA GLU A 118 5.59 -4.84 22.04
C GLU A 118 6.82 -4.67 22.93
N HIS A 119 7.82 -5.55 22.77
CA HIS A 119 9.07 -5.47 23.53
C HIS A 119 9.84 -4.17 23.26
N GLU A 120 9.92 -3.71 22.01
CA GLU A 120 10.53 -2.42 21.66
C GLU A 120 9.76 -1.24 22.29
N LEU A 121 8.43 -1.33 22.35
CA LEU A 121 7.57 -0.31 22.95
C LEU A 121 7.73 -0.24 24.47
N GLU A 122 7.76 -1.38 25.15
CA GLU A 122 7.98 -1.48 26.60
C GLU A 122 9.33 -0.87 27.02
N ASN A 123 10.34 -1.04 26.17
CA ASN A 123 11.69 -0.52 26.38
C ASN A 123 11.91 0.88 25.78
N LEU A 124 10.92 1.46 25.10
CA LEU A 124 11.06 2.79 24.50
C LEU A 124 11.17 3.85 25.61
N ARG A 125 12.30 4.54 25.65
CA ARG A 125 12.58 5.62 26.60
C ARG A 125 13.13 6.81 25.85
N LYS A 126 12.57 7.99 26.12
CA LYS A 126 13.15 9.25 25.68
C LYS A 126 14.42 9.50 26.51
N LYS A 127 15.58 9.62 25.85
CA LYS A 127 16.80 10.07 26.55
C LYS A 127 16.71 11.57 26.82
N GLU A 128 17.47 12.03 27.81
CA GLU A 128 17.50 13.45 28.20
C GLU A 128 17.94 14.35 27.04
N SER A 129 18.83 13.85 26.18
CA SER A 129 19.34 14.52 24.98
C SER A 129 18.41 14.46 23.76
N ASP A 130 17.37 13.61 23.76
CA ASP A 130 16.58 13.34 22.55
C ASP A 130 15.42 14.32 22.41
N HIS A 131 15.12 14.70 21.16
CA HIS A 131 13.92 15.47 20.84
C HIS A 131 12.67 14.63 21.09
N VAL A 132 11.68 15.23 21.76
CA VAL A 132 10.38 14.57 22.05
C VAL A 132 9.67 14.11 20.75
N SER A 133 9.86 14.84 19.65
CA SER A 133 9.30 14.48 18.34
C SER A 133 9.80 13.12 17.82
N LEU A 134 11.06 12.76 18.07
CA LEU A 134 11.62 11.47 17.66
C LEU A 134 11.00 10.34 18.48
N TYR A 135 10.91 10.51 19.80
CA TYR A 135 10.22 9.56 20.67
C TYR A 135 8.76 9.33 20.23
N ILE A 136 8.02 10.42 19.93
CA ILE A 136 6.63 10.31 19.45
C ILE A 136 6.55 9.57 18.11
N ALA A 137 7.50 9.81 17.20
CA ALA A 137 7.55 9.12 15.91
C ALA A 137 7.79 7.62 16.09
N ASP A 138 8.76 7.23 16.93
CA ASP A 138 9.07 5.83 17.23
C ASP A 138 7.90 5.14 17.93
N PHE A 139 7.30 5.80 18.93
CA PHE A 139 6.11 5.31 19.63
C PHE A 139 4.96 5.01 18.66
N ARG A 140 4.63 5.97 17.78
CA ARG A 140 3.55 5.79 16.78
C ARG A 140 3.88 4.68 15.78
N SER A 141 5.14 4.59 15.35
CA SER A 141 5.61 3.54 14.45
C SER A 141 5.42 2.16 15.07
N LEU A 142 5.81 1.97 16.33
CA LEU A 142 5.65 0.72 17.06
C LEU A 142 4.18 0.38 17.33
N MET A 143 3.38 1.35 17.76
CA MET A 143 1.93 1.18 17.95
C MET A 143 1.24 0.70 16.68
N SER A 144 1.63 1.22 15.52
CA SER A 144 1.06 0.80 14.23
C SER A 144 1.31 -0.68 13.86
N ARG A 145 2.28 -1.35 14.52
CA ARG A 145 2.63 -2.75 14.27
C ARG A 145 1.90 -3.73 15.18
N ILE A 146 1.35 -3.26 16.29
CA ILE A 146 0.77 -4.13 17.33
C ILE A 146 -0.73 -4.36 17.10
N GLY A 147 -1.37 -3.57 16.24
CA GLY A 147 -2.80 -3.67 15.96
C GLY A 147 -3.65 -2.91 16.99
N ASP A 148 -4.97 -3.07 16.92
CA ASP A 148 -5.90 -2.33 17.77
C ASP A 148 -5.83 -2.85 19.21
N TRP A 149 -5.33 -2.02 20.11
CA TRP A 149 -5.12 -2.35 21.53
C TRP A 149 -6.44 -2.49 22.31
N GLY A 150 -7.59 -2.24 21.67
CA GLY A 150 -8.91 -2.12 22.31
C GLY A 150 -9.69 -3.42 22.57
N GLU A 151 -9.17 -4.59 22.20
CA GLU A 151 -9.86 -5.89 22.39
C GLU A 151 -9.16 -6.83 23.39
N ARG A 152 -8.21 -6.32 24.18
CA ARG A 152 -7.55 -7.08 25.25
C ARG A 152 -8.15 -6.73 26.61
N ASP A 153 -9.45 -6.96 26.78
CA ASP A 153 -10.16 -6.98 28.07
C ASP A 153 -10.97 -8.28 28.23
#